data_AF-A0A1E3W637-F1
#
_entry.id   AF-A0A1E3W637-F1
#
_cell.length_a   1.000
_cell.length_b   1.000
_cell.length_c   1.000
_cell.angle_alpha   90.00
_cell.angle_beta   90.00
_cell.angle_gamma   90.00
#
_symmetry.space_group_name_H-M   'P 1'
#
loop_
_entity.id
_entity.type
_entity.pdbx_description
1 polymer ?
#
loop_
_entity_poly.entity_id
_entity_poly.type
_entity_poly.pdbx_seq_one_letter_code
_entity_poly.pdbx_strand_id
1 'polypeptide(L)'
;MALVSGIGGGISGAWAETPDSVALPLSYKGSDAFPNLITVGVGGGAQGNVTFDVGSTGFYVLESVVGPDVTNTGIPFEYGYEDGTEFTGYVGETIVSFKTATGTVETETVRVGVIENFTCSGGGTSCMDDRVGVMGVRYYQYKLSEGETGVPTGLFNPLAFLPDNLASGYMVAATGPTPSIIVGLTANNIQGMPSTTLTSMNVNTPIEQFAPLAWELKSIEACFQVEGNAEQCDVTSFDTGESDAQFTAPPLPTGDLPAGTRITITIESVGITRTFVAGDTNWVDKFNVLASPEGEPPGFNSGAQFYNSYAIAYDYFSGRAYFSPITTWITGTYQPTSDADLGPSGAIALAGALVLPNGFSSTRPIFIGNDSTITSLGTTMLGGTLSGNAALTLTGPGLLTLAGKNLNTGPVHVTGGGTVYLDGSTPAPFTLSDGTLGGTGAVGALTALSGGLVAPGRSIGTLRVDGDVSLGAGSTYAAEIGSSGKSDRIVVGGSATINNAELLVLPDSAWTPGFGRYTVLTADGGVTGASR
;
A
#
# COMPACT_ATOMS: atom_id res chain seq x y z
N MET A 1 -18.77 53.00 19.78
CA MET A 1 -17.90 54.12 19.35
C MET A 1 -17.36 53.76 17.98
N ALA A 2 -17.20 54.75 17.11
CA ALA A 2 -17.23 54.71 15.64
C ALA A 2 -16.34 53.69 14.88
N LEU A 3 -16.82 53.38 13.66
CA LEU A 3 -16.14 52.85 12.47
C LEU A 3 -14.79 53.55 12.16
N VAL A 4 -13.88 52.91 11.42
CA VAL A 4 -13.47 53.25 10.03
C VAL A 4 -12.73 52.08 9.35
N SER A 5 -13.08 51.89 8.08
CA SER A 5 -12.65 50.96 7.03
C SER A 5 -11.30 51.24 6.37
N GLY A 6 -10.75 50.23 5.68
CA GLY A 6 -9.81 50.35 4.54
C GLY A 6 -8.62 49.40 4.69
N ILE A 7 -8.15 48.64 3.70
CA ILE A 7 -8.31 48.64 2.24
C ILE A 7 -8.12 47.18 1.79
N GLY A 8 -9.09 46.61 1.08
CA GLY A 8 -8.95 45.32 0.41
C GLY A 8 -8.14 45.47 -0.87
N GLY A 9 -6.89 45.04 -0.83
CA GLY A 9 -6.07 44.74 -2.00
C GLY A 9 -5.97 43.22 -2.12
N GLY A 10 -6.66 42.65 -3.11
CA GLY A 10 -6.67 41.22 -3.36
C GLY A 10 -5.29 40.72 -3.79
N ILE A 11 -4.79 39.72 -3.07
CA ILE A 11 -3.94 38.68 -3.61
C ILE A 11 -4.47 37.35 -3.04
N SER A 12 -5.62 36.92 -3.55
CA SER A 12 -6.08 35.54 -3.33
C SER A 12 -5.37 34.63 -4.33
N GLY A 13 -4.07 34.45 -4.13
CA GLY A 13 -3.47 33.19 -4.54
C GLY A 13 -3.99 32.16 -3.55
N ALA A 14 -4.97 31.36 -3.96
CA ALA A 14 -5.30 30.16 -3.21
C ALA A 14 -4.05 29.27 -3.28
N TRP A 15 -3.23 29.31 -2.23
CA TRP A 15 -2.24 28.26 -2.01
C TRP A 15 -3.04 26.97 -1.95
N ALA A 16 -2.78 26.05 -2.86
CA ALA A 16 -3.31 24.70 -2.73
C ALA A 16 -2.91 24.21 -1.33
N GLU A 17 -3.87 23.73 -0.54
CA GLU A 17 -3.54 23.11 0.75
C GLU A 17 -2.52 22.00 0.50
N THR A 18 -1.44 22.01 1.27
CA THR A 18 -0.46 20.93 1.25
C THR A 18 -1.19 19.63 1.54
N PRO A 19 -1.09 18.59 0.68
CA PRO A 19 -1.73 17.32 0.96
C PRO A 19 -1.19 16.70 2.26
N ASP A 20 -2.06 16.08 3.06
CA ASP A 20 -1.66 15.44 4.32
C ASP A 20 -0.67 14.28 4.12
N SER A 21 -0.60 13.70 2.92
CA SER A 21 0.32 12.62 2.57
C SER A 21 0.70 12.66 1.10
N VAL A 22 1.93 12.30 0.76
CA VAL A 22 2.47 12.30 -0.61
C VAL A 22 3.29 11.05 -0.88
N ALA A 23 3.13 10.47 -2.08
CA ALA A 23 3.98 9.39 -2.55
C ALA A 23 5.20 9.94 -3.32
N LEU A 24 6.39 9.53 -2.90
CA LEU A 24 7.68 9.77 -3.53
C LEU A 24 8.08 8.50 -4.28
N PRO A 25 8.08 8.49 -5.63
CA PRO A 25 8.37 7.29 -6.40
C PRO A 25 9.79 6.77 -6.13
N LEU A 26 9.89 5.46 -5.94
CA LEU A 26 11.15 4.74 -5.93
C LEU A 26 11.46 4.21 -7.33
N SER A 27 12.73 4.10 -7.63
CA SER A 27 13.24 3.55 -8.88
C SER A 27 14.30 2.49 -8.62
N TYR A 28 14.53 1.65 -9.63
CA TYR A 28 15.50 0.58 -9.58
C TYR A 28 16.87 1.08 -10.00
N LYS A 29 17.90 0.53 -9.37
CA LYS A 29 19.29 0.70 -9.78
C LYS A 29 19.61 -0.29 -10.89
N GLY A 30 19.78 0.17 -12.12
CA GLY A 30 20.11 -0.71 -13.25
C GLY A 30 19.13 -1.88 -13.41
N SER A 31 19.63 -3.12 -13.21
CA SER A 31 18.84 -4.35 -13.26
C SER A 31 18.52 -4.95 -11.88
N ASP A 32 18.76 -4.21 -10.80
CA ASP A 32 18.45 -4.65 -9.44
C ASP A 32 16.95 -4.93 -9.29
N ALA A 33 16.62 -5.91 -8.46
CA ALA A 33 15.24 -6.38 -8.28
C ALA A 33 14.47 -5.63 -7.19
N PHE A 34 15.12 -4.71 -6.48
CA PHE A 34 14.52 -3.90 -5.42
C PHE A 34 14.63 -2.40 -5.72
N PRO A 35 13.53 -1.63 -5.62
CA PRO A 35 13.53 -0.21 -5.89
C PRO A 35 13.86 0.57 -4.62
N ASN A 36 15.10 1.02 -4.48
CA ASN A 36 15.54 1.86 -3.35
C ASN A 36 16.19 3.19 -3.78
N LEU A 37 16.02 3.61 -5.04
CA LEU A 37 16.50 4.92 -5.48
C LEU A 37 15.39 5.96 -5.44
N ILE A 38 15.66 7.11 -4.82
CA ILE A 38 14.77 8.27 -4.80
C ILE A 38 15.41 9.44 -5.54
N THR A 39 14.62 10.13 -6.37
CA THR A 39 15.10 11.31 -7.12
C THR A 39 14.97 12.57 -6.27
N VAL A 40 16.10 13.24 -6.06
CA VAL A 40 16.21 14.47 -5.25
C VAL A 40 16.89 15.59 -6.02
N GLY A 41 16.60 16.84 -5.65
CA GLY A 41 17.33 18.04 -6.06
C GLY A 41 17.81 18.78 -4.82
N VAL A 42 19.00 19.39 -4.88
CA VAL A 42 19.66 19.99 -3.71
C VAL A 42 20.07 21.42 -4.02
N GLY A 43 19.51 22.40 -3.32
CA GLY A 43 19.87 23.82 -3.45
C GLY A 43 19.75 24.39 -4.86
N GLY A 44 18.70 24.02 -5.59
CA GLY A 44 18.49 24.44 -6.99
C GLY A 44 19.38 23.72 -8.00
N GLY A 45 20.07 22.66 -7.59
CA GLY A 45 20.95 21.84 -8.42
C GLY A 45 20.21 20.90 -9.37
N ALA A 46 20.97 20.13 -10.15
CA ALA A 46 20.40 19.10 -11.02
C ALA A 46 19.76 17.98 -10.18
N GLN A 47 18.66 17.41 -10.66
CA GLN A 47 18.09 16.23 -10.03
C GLN A 47 18.98 15.01 -10.22
N GLY A 48 19.13 14.20 -9.19
CA GLY A 48 19.86 12.94 -9.23
C GLY A 48 19.23 11.90 -8.32
N ASN A 49 19.57 10.64 -8.58
CA ASN A 49 19.08 9.52 -7.79
C ASN A 49 20.03 9.25 -6.61
N VAL A 50 19.47 9.12 -5.42
CA VAL A 50 20.20 8.77 -4.20
C VAL A 50 19.61 7.49 -3.61
N THR A 51 20.41 6.71 -2.91
CA THR A 51 19.91 5.56 -2.17
C THR A 51 18.99 6.04 -1.06
N PHE A 52 17.79 5.50 -0.99
CA PHE A 52 16.90 5.62 0.16
C PHE A 52 17.28 4.54 1.17
N ASP A 53 17.87 4.94 2.30
CA ASP A 53 18.54 4.02 3.21
C ASP A 53 17.98 4.13 4.64
N VAL A 54 17.15 3.16 5.03
CA VAL A 54 16.61 3.04 6.40
C VAL A 54 17.69 2.59 7.39
N GLY A 55 18.79 2.00 6.91
CA GLY A 55 19.94 1.56 7.70
C GLY A 55 20.88 2.67 8.16
N SER A 56 20.77 3.89 7.63
CA SER A 56 21.67 4.99 8.00
C SER A 56 20.94 6.29 8.33
N THR A 57 21.69 7.31 8.72
CA THR A 57 21.18 8.66 9.01
C THR A 57 21.97 9.73 8.29
N GLY A 58 21.30 10.84 7.98
CA GLY A 58 21.87 11.99 7.30
C GLY A 58 21.81 11.84 5.78
N PHE A 59 21.91 12.97 5.10
CA PHE A 59 21.86 13.01 3.65
C PHE A 59 23.19 13.49 3.09
N TYR A 60 23.85 12.61 2.33
CA TYR A 60 25.14 12.86 1.70
C TYR A 60 24.99 12.87 0.18
N VAL A 61 25.51 13.90 -0.48
CA VAL A 61 25.33 14.14 -1.91
C VAL A 61 26.61 14.67 -2.55
N LEU A 62 26.93 14.23 -3.75
CA LEU A 62 28.12 14.68 -4.49
C LEU A 62 28.08 16.19 -4.74
N GLU A 63 29.23 16.85 -4.55
CA GLU A 63 29.40 18.27 -4.86
C GLU A 63 29.02 18.61 -6.32
N SER A 64 29.16 17.66 -7.25
CA SER A 64 28.85 17.86 -8.67
C SER A 64 27.38 18.12 -8.99
N VAL A 65 26.45 17.81 -8.07
CA VAL A 65 25.00 17.98 -8.30
C VAL A 65 24.35 19.01 -7.38
N VAL A 66 25.08 19.54 -6.39
CA VAL A 66 24.52 20.58 -5.52
C VAL A 66 24.44 21.91 -6.26
N GLY A 67 23.34 22.63 -6.07
CA GLY A 67 23.11 23.91 -6.74
C GLY A 67 23.65 25.12 -5.98
N PRO A 68 23.46 26.32 -6.55
CA PRO A 68 24.00 27.56 -6.01
C PRO A 68 23.38 27.98 -4.66
N ASP A 69 22.23 27.43 -4.29
CA ASP A 69 21.52 27.78 -3.06
C ASP A 69 21.98 26.92 -1.85
N VAL A 70 23.08 26.18 -1.99
CA VAL A 70 23.74 25.50 -0.86
C VAL A 70 24.69 26.45 -0.15
N THR A 71 24.40 26.74 1.12
CA THR A 71 25.29 27.55 1.97
C THR A 71 26.30 26.64 2.67
N ASN A 72 27.58 26.75 2.34
CA ASN A 72 28.64 26.03 3.04
C ASN A 72 28.81 26.55 4.48
N THR A 73 28.64 25.69 5.47
CA THR A 73 28.73 26.04 6.90
C THR A 73 30.16 26.06 7.44
N GLY A 74 31.13 25.51 6.70
CA GLY A 74 32.52 25.30 7.12
C GLY A 74 32.73 24.14 8.09
N ILE A 75 31.68 23.37 8.42
CA ILE A 75 31.78 22.17 9.27
C ILE A 75 32.19 20.99 8.39
N PRO A 76 33.37 20.37 8.60
CA PRO A 76 33.76 19.17 7.86
C PRO A 76 33.00 17.95 8.37
N PHE A 77 32.85 16.92 7.53
CA PHE A 77 32.41 15.61 7.96
C PHE A 77 33.27 14.49 7.34
N GLU A 78 33.29 13.37 8.05
CA GLU A 78 33.80 12.08 7.59
C GLU A 78 32.76 11.02 7.99
N TYR A 79 32.39 10.15 7.06
CA TYR A 79 31.36 9.14 7.31
C TYR A 79 31.68 7.83 6.57
N GLY A 80 31.64 6.70 7.27
CA GLY A 80 31.90 5.36 6.71
C GLY A 80 30.66 4.47 6.74
N TYR A 81 30.47 3.69 5.68
CA TYR A 81 29.50 2.60 5.59
C TYR A 81 30.17 1.25 5.84
N GLU A 82 29.37 0.24 6.23
CA GLU A 82 29.85 -1.10 6.57
C GLU A 82 30.46 -1.83 5.36
N ASP A 83 30.05 -1.47 4.14
CA ASP A 83 30.62 -2.00 2.89
C ASP A 83 32.04 -1.47 2.57
N GLY A 84 32.58 -0.61 3.44
CA GLY A 84 33.89 0.03 3.33
C GLY A 84 33.90 1.29 2.47
N THR A 85 32.74 1.85 2.15
CA THR A 85 32.61 3.16 1.51
C THR A 85 32.84 4.27 2.54
N GLU A 86 33.72 5.23 2.25
CA GLU A 86 33.94 6.39 3.11
C GLU A 86 33.73 7.70 2.34
N PHE A 87 33.04 8.66 2.97
CA PHE A 87 32.77 9.99 2.43
C PHE A 87 33.49 11.04 3.27
N THR A 88 34.03 12.05 2.60
CA THR A 88 34.58 13.25 3.23
C THR A 88 34.09 14.50 2.49
N GLY A 89 33.88 15.58 3.24
CA GLY A 89 33.51 16.86 2.67
C GLY A 89 33.04 17.85 3.73
N TYR A 90 32.04 18.66 3.40
CA TYR A 90 31.52 19.71 4.30
C TYR A 90 30.00 19.67 4.44
N VAL A 91 29.49 20.24 5.52
CA VAL A 91 28.05 20.40 5.75
C VAL A 91 27.55 21.67 5.05
N GLY A 92 26.57 21.51 4.17
CA GLY A 92 25.81 22.60 3.56
C GLY A 92 24.43 22.75 4.20
N GLU A 93 23.90 23.97 4.22
CA GLU A 93 22.51 24.28 4.59
C GLU A 93 21.72 24.68 3.34
N THR A 94 20.59 24.02 3.08
CA THR A 94 19.83 24.21 1.84
C THR A 94 18.42 23.60 1.89
N ILE A 95 17.66 23.77 0.80
CA ILE A 95 16.38 23.08 0.55
C ILE A 95 16.64 21.82 -0.28
N VAL A 96 15.98 20.72 0.08
CA VAL A 96 15.95 19.48 -0.69
C VAL A 96 14.59 19.30 -1.31
N SER A 97 14.53 19.08 -2.63
CA SER A 97 13.30 18.82 -3.37
C SER A 97 13.19 17.33 -3.69
N PHE A 98 12.02 16.74 -3.47
CA PHE A 98 11.69 15.36 -3.83
C PHE A 98 10.73 15.32 -5.00
N LYS A 99 10.98 14.44 -5.96
CA LYS A 99 10.06 14.22 -7.08
C LYS A 99 8.80 13.49 -6.62
N THR A 100 7.65 13.92 -7.12
CA THR A 100 6.35 13.25 -6.96
C THR A 100 5.78 12.88 -8.35
N ALA A 101 4.63 12.21 -8.39
CA ALA A 101 3.96 11.91 -9.66
C ALA A 101 3.54 13.16 -10.46
N THR A 102 3.24 14.27 -9.77
CA THR A 102 2.63 15.47 -10.36
C THR A 102 3.47 16.74 -10.21
N GLY A 103 4.61 16.68 -9.52
CA GLY A 103 5.46 17.84 -9.24
C GLY A 103 6.59 17.53 -8.26
N THR A 104 6.88 18.45 -7.36
CA THR A 104 7.89 18.30 -6.30
C THR A 104 7.32 18.68 -4.93
N VAL A 105 7.88 18.10 -3.88
CA VAL A 105 7.73 18.59 -2.50
C VAL A 105 9.10 18.98 -1.97
N GLU A 106 9.17 20.03 -1.16
CA GLU A 106 10.42 20.62 -0.71
C GLU A 106 10.47 20.64 0.81
N THR A 107 11.66 20.47 1.37
CA THR A 107 11.90 20.65 2.80
C THR A 107 11.94 22.13 3.17
N GLU A 108 11.84 22.42 4.46
CA GLU A 108 12.48 23.60 5.05
C GLU A 108 14.02 23.50 4.90
N THR A 109 14.77 24.48 5.42
CA THR A 109 16.23 24.42 5.38
C THR A 109 16.74 23.24 6.21
N VAL A 110 17.47 22.33 5.56
CA VAL A 110 18.11 21.15 6.15
C VAL A 110 19.62 21.23 6.01
N ARG A 111 20.31 20.38 6.76
CA ARG A 111 21.74 20.13 6.59
C ARG A 111 21.98 18.91 5.71
N VAL A 112 22.87 19.06 4.74
CA VAL A 112 23.32 18.00 3.83
C VAL A 112 24.84 17.90 3.86
N GLY A 113 25.38 16.68 3.78
CA GLY A 113 26.80 16.44 3.63
C GLY A 113 27.16 16.54 2.16
N VAL A 114 27.86 17.60 1.77
CA VAL A 114 28.39 17.75 0.42
C VAL A 114 29.69 16.97 0.32
N ILE A 115 29.67 15.89 -0.45
CA ILE A 115 30.78 14.96 -0.64
C ILE A 115 31.77 15.58 -1.62
N GLU A 116 32.96 15.91 -1.13
CA GLU A 116 34.09 16.36 -1.94
C GLU A 116 34.93 15.17 -2.42
N ASN A 117 35.10 14.15 -1.57
CA ASN A 117 35.82 12.93 -1.91
C ASN A 117 35.16 11.70 -1.30
N PHE A 118 35.28 10.56 -1.98
CA PHE A 118 34.89 9.27 -1.46
C PHE A 118 35.89 8.17 -1.83
N THR A 119 35.98 7.17 -0.97
CA THR A 119 36.71 5.92 -1.21
C THR A 119 35.71 4.77 -1.22
N CYS A 120 35.91 3.79 -2.11
CA CYS A 120 35.15 2.55 -2.10
C CYS A 120 36.05 1.41 -1.62
N SER A 121 35.48 0.36 -1.04
CA SER A 121 36.25 -0.85 -0.72
C SER A 121 36.95 -1.41 -1.97
N GLY A 122 38.23 -1.77 -1.81
CA GLY A 122 39.08 -2.20 -2.92
C GLY A 122 39.63 -1.08 -3.82
N GLY A 123 39.35 0.20 -3.54
CA GLY A 123 39.98 1.36 -4.20
C GLY A 123 39.39 1.77 -5.56
N GLY A 124 38.21 1.28 -5.92
CA GLY A 124 37.48 1.68 -7.14
C GLY A 124 36.58 2.92 -6.94
N THR A 125 35.86 3.31 -8.00
CA THR A 125 34.79 4.34 -7.97
C THR A 125 33.38 3.73 -8.04
N SER A 126 33.26 2.40 -7.99
CA SER A 126 32.02 1.66 -8.26
C SER A 126 31.02 1.62 -7.10
N CYS A 127 31.36 2.11 -5.91
CA CYS A 127 30.41 2.10 -4.79
C CYS A 127 29.29 3.14 -4.97
N MET A 128 29.50 4.22 -5.73
CA MET A 128 28.43 5.18 -6.04
C MET A 128 27.61 4.81 -7.28
N ASP A 129 28.21 4.11 -8.24
CA ASP A 129 27.63 3.78 -9.55
C ASP A 129 27.03 5.03 -10.25
N ASP A 130 25.76 4.99 -10.67
CA ASP A 130 25.02 6.08 -11.29
C ASP A 130 24.29 6.99 -10.27
N ARG A 131 24.44 6.68 -8.97
CA ARG A 131 23.85 7.45 -7.88
C ARG A 131 24.69 8.67 -7.59
N VAL A 132 24.04 9.68 -7.03
CA VAL A 132 24.69 10.95 -6.65
C VAL A 132 24.84 11.11 -5.14
N GLY A 133 24.52 10.07 -4.37
CA GLY A 133 24.56 10.14 -2.91
C GLY A 133 23.74 9.04 -2.22
N VAL A 134 23.67 9.15 -0.89
CA VAL A 134 22.92 8.28 0.00
C VAL A 134 22.14 9.13 0.99
N MET A 135 20.84 8.84 1.12
CA MET A 135 19.94 9.49 2.06
C MET A 135 19.53 8.51 3.14
N GLY A 136 20.22 8.60 4.27
CA GLY A 136 19.87 7.92 5.51
C GLY A 136 18.65 8.55 6.16
N VAL A 137 17.65 7.73 6.48
CA VAL A 137 16.35 8.18 6.98
C VAL A 137 16.05 7.76 8.43
N ARG A 138 17.04 7.24 9.17
CA ARG A 138 16.89 7.05 10.62
C ARG A 138 16.63 8.38 11.33
N TYR A 139 15.82 8.33 12.39
CA TYR A 139 15.58 9.47 13.27
C TYR A 139 16.63 9.57 14.38
N TYR A 140 17.89 9.30 14.09
CA TYR A 140 18.98 9.36 15.07
C TYR A 140 20.18 10.10 14.47
N GLN A 141 20.98 10.80 15.27
CA GLN A 141 22.28 11.32 14.86
C GLN A 141 23.37 10.69 15.72
N TYR A 142 24.45 10.22 15.10
CA TYR A 142 25.57 9.68 15.84
C TYR A 142 26.10 10.71 16.83
N LYS A 143 26.21 10.29 18.11
CA LYS A 143 26.91 11.04 19.14
C LYS A 143 28.35 11.27 18.70
N LEU A 144 28.91 12.43 19.02
CA LEU A 144 30.35 12.48 19.27
C LEU A 144 30.61 11.56 20.46
N SER A 145 31.50 10.59 20.30
CA SER A 145 31.88 9.69 21.40
C SER A 145 32.47 10.52 22.56
N GLU A 146 32.41 10.00 23.79
CA GLU A 146 32.91 10.72 24.96
C GLU A 146 34.44 10.94 24.83
N GLY A 147 34.84 12.18 24.52
CA GLY A 147 36.24 12.55 24.25
C GLY A 147 36.52 13.00 22.82
N GLU A 148 35.57 12.89 21.89
CA GLU A 148 35.69 13.48 20.56
C GLU A 148 35.50 15.00 20.60
N THR A 149 36.48 15.72 20.06
CA THR A 149 36.40 17.17 19.83
C THR A 149 35.93 17.42 18.39
N GLY A 150 34.66 17.80 18.20
CA GLY A 150 34.09 18.12 16.89
C GLY A 150 32.83 18.97 17.02
N VAL A 151 32.43 19.67 15.96
CA VAL A 151 31.10 20.29 15.86
C VAL A 151 30.14 19.20 15.38
N PRO A 152 29.04 18.89 16.10
CA PRO A 152 28.04 17.97 15.60
C PRO A 152 27.60 18.40 14.19
N THR A 153 27.72 17.49 13.22
CA THR A 153 27.43 17.81 11.81
C THR A 153 25.98 18.24 11.64
N GLY A 154 25.07 17.69 12.45
CA GLY A 154 23.64 17.99 12.39
C GLY A 154 22.96 17.42 11.15
N LEU A 155 23.62 16.50 10.44
CA LEU A 155 23.04 15.76 9.33
C LEU A 155 21.94 14.85 9.86
N PHE A 156 20.74 14.97 9.31
CA PHE A 156 19.56 14.22 9.75
C PHE A 156 18.73 13.78 8.55
N ASN A 157 17.73 12.94 8.81
CA ASN A 157 16.71 12.57 7.84
C ASN A 157 16.01 13.84 7.28
N PRO A 158 16.18 14.17 5.97
CA PRO A 158 15.55 15.35 5.39
C PRO A 158 14.02 15.28 5.38
N LEU A 159 13.42 14.08 5.41
CA LEU A 159 11.96 13.92 5.42
C LEU A 159 11.32 14.51 6.68
N ALA A 160 12.06 14.59 7.78
CA ALA A 160 11.60 15.20 9.03
C ALA A 160 11.44 16.74 8.94
N PHE A 161 11.84 17.34 7.82
CA PHE A 161 11.76 18.78 7.56
C PHE A 161 10.81 19.12 6.41
N LEU A 162 10.01 18.16 5.94
CA LEU A 162 8.92 18.47 5.03
C LEU A 162 7.85 19.31 5.76
N PRO A 163 7.09 20.17 5.05
CA PRO A 163 6.10 21.02 5.68
C PRO A 163 4.92 20.23 6.25
N ASP A 164 4.27 20.82 7.24
CA ASP A 164 2.99 20.36 7.79
C ASP A 164 3.02 18.88 8.22
N ASN A 165 1.99 18.10 7.84
CA ASN A 165 1.92 16.69 8.19
C ASN A 165 2.97 15.83 7.47
N LEU A 166 3.59 16.30 6.39
CA LEU A 166 4.53 15.48 5.61
C LEU A 166 5.77 15.06 6.41
N ALA A 167 6.15 15.82 7.45
CA ALA A 167 7.22 15.48 8.38
C ALA A 167 6.83 14.48 9.48
N SER A 168 5.56 14.02 9.55
CA SER A 168 5.10 13.14 10.63
C SER A 168 5.68 11.72 10.59
N GLY A 169 6.23 11.33 9.45
CA GLY A 169 6.80 10.02 9.25
C GLY A 169 6.80 9.61 7.80
N TYR A 170 7.27 8.39 7.55
CA TYR A 170 7.25 7.81 6.22
C TYR A 170 6.90 6.32 6.25
N MET A 171 6.29 5.83 5.18
CA MET A 171 6.03 4.42 4.93
C MET A 171 6.79 3.95 3.70
N VAL A 172 7.57 2.88 3.84
CA VAL A 172 8.27 2.23 2.73
C VAL A 172 7.34 1.21 2.09
N ALA A 173 6.92 1.46 0.85
CA ALA A 173 6.12 0.54 0.04
C ALA A 173 6.91 0.18 -1.24
N ALA A 174 7.91 -0.69 -1.08
CA ALA A 174 8.90 -0.99 -2.10
C ALA A 174 8.48 -2.08 -3.11
N THR A 175 7.22 -2.54 -3.09
CA THR A 175 6.69 -3.47 -4.09
C THR A 175 5.33 -3.02 -4.63
N GLY A 176 5.00 -3.48 -5.84
CA GLY A 176 3.81 -3.07 -6.60
C GLY A 176 4.16 -2.36 -7.91
N PRO A 177 3.16 -1.96 -8.70
CA PRO A 177 3.38 -1.36 -10.02
C PRO A 177 4.05 0.03 -9.97
N THR A 178 3.95 0.71 -8.82
CA THR A 178 4.56 2.01 -8.56
C THR A 178 5.16 2.02 -7.15
N PRO A 179 6.36 1.43 -6.96
CA PRO A 179 7.02 1.42 -5.66
C PRO A 179 7.28 2.86 -5.20
N SER A 180 7.04 3.14 -3.93
CA SER A 180 7.12 4.50 -3.40
C SER A 180 7.38 4.55 -1.90
N ILE A 181 7.84 5.71 -1.46
CA ILE A 181 7.79 6.13 -0.06
C ILE A 181 6.58 7.03 0.13
N ILE A 182 5.74 6.76 1.10
CA ILE A 182 4.61 7.63 1.45
C ILE A 182 5.05 8.48 2.64
N VAL A 183 5.22 9.78 2.44
CA VAL A 183 5.48 10.76 3.51
C VAL A 183 4.17 11.35 3.99
N GLY A 184 4.11 11.73 5.27
CA GLY A 184 2.89 12.19 5.91
C GLY A 184 2.00 11.04 6.38
N LEU A 185 2.33 10.49 7.53
CA LEU A 185 1.50 9.48 8.18
C LEU A 185 0.22 10.12 8.72
N THR A 186 -0.90 9.44 8.55
CA THR A 186 -2.21 9.86 9.02
C THR A 186 -2.88 8.68 9.72
N ALA A 187 -3.86 8.95 10.58
CA ALA A 187 -4.63 7.89 11.22
C ALA A 187 -5.29 6.92 10.21
N ASN A 188 -5.55 7.39 8.97
CA ASN A 188 -6.15 6.57 7.91
C ASN A 188 -5.14 5.65 7.22
N ASN A 189 -3.93 6.14 6.90
CA ASN A 189 -2.97 5.33 6.15
C ASN A 189 -2.20 4.32 7.00
N ILE A 190 -2.17 4.50 8.33
CA ILE A 190 -1.66 3.48 9.28
C ILE A 190 -2.76 2.69 9.98
N GLN A 191 -4.03 2.88 9.59
CA GLN A 191 -5.17 2.28 10.28
C GLN A 191 -5.09 0.75 10.24
N GLY A 192 -5.17 0.12 11.42
CA GLY A 192 -5.20 -1.34 11.52
C GLY A 192 -3.85 -2.04 11.31
N MET A 193 -2.77 -1.29 11.09
CA MET A 193 -1.42 -1.84 11.05
C MET A 193 -0.95 -2.18 12.48
N PRO A 194 -0.58 -3.45 12.77
CA PRO A 194 0.14 -3.80 13.98
C PRO A 194 1.38 -2.93 14.15
N SER A 195 1.70 -2.58 15.39
CA SER A 195 2.76 -1.60 15.66
C SER A 195 3.48 -1.84 16.97
N THR A 196 4.76 -1.51 16.96
CA THR A 196 5.67 -1.61 18.09
C THR A 196 6.37 -0.28 18.35
N THR A 197 6.94 -0.13 19.54
CA THR A 197 7.60 1.09 19.98
C THR A 197 9.09 1.03 19.61
N LEU A 198 9.60 2.12 19.06
CA LEU A 198 11.02 2.33 18.81
C LEU A 198 11.72 2.79 20.09
N THR A 199 12.99 2.44 20.25
CA THR A 199 13.76 2.90 21.41
C THR A 199 14.08 4.39 21.27
N SER A 200 13.71 5.18 22.27
CA SER A 200 14.10 6.59 22.35
C SER A 200 15.59 6.72 22.62
N MET A 201 16.27 7.61 21.89
CA MET A 201 17.69 7.87 22.08
C MET A 201 17.91 9.07 23.02
N ASN A 202 18.74 8.89 24.06
CA ASN A 202 19.17 9.99 24.93
C ASN A 202 20.15 10.90 24.18
N VAL A 203 19.65 12.01 23.65
CA VAL A 203 20.46 13.11 23.10
C VAL A 203 20.85 14.08 24.23
N ASN A 204 22.03 13.88 24.82
CA ASN A 204 22.53 14.71 25.92
C ASN A 204 22.80 16.18 25.51
N THR A 205 22.81 16.46 24.22
CA THR A 205 22.86 17.79 23.64
C THR A 205 21.83 17.81 22.52
N PRO A 206 20.62 18.36 22.74
CA PRO A 206 19.71 18.61 21.63
C PRO A 206 20.44 19.56 20.67
N ILE A 207 20.61 19.18 19.41
CA ILE A 207 20.81 20.20 18.38
C ILE A 207 19.42 20.79 18.19
N GLU A 208 19.04 21.74 19.06
CA GLU A 208 17.69 22.30 19.18
C GLU A 208 17.12 22.80 17.84
N GLN A 209 17.98 23.06 16.85
CA GLN A 209 17.60 23.50 15.53
C GLN A 209 17.14 22.37 14.57
N PHE A 210 17.53 21.10 14.77
CA PHE A 210 17.38 20.07 13.73
C PHE A 210 16.75 18.72 14.14
N ALA A 211 16.57 18.41 15.44
CA ALA A 211 15.77 17.22 15.84
C ALA A 211 15.42 17.24 17.33
N PRO A 212 14.16 17.57 17.73
CA PRO A 212 13.75 17.51 19.14
C PRO A 212 13.53 16.07 19.65
N LEU A 213 13.29 15.11 18.75
CA LEU A 213 13.08 13.69 19.06
C LEU A 213 14.07 12.83 18.28
N ALA A 214 14.57 11.77 18.91
CA ALA A 214 15.44 10.79 18.28
C ALA A 214 15.00 9.35 18.60
N TRP A 215 14.89 8.53 17.57
CA TRP A 215 14.47 7.12 17.63
C TRP A 215 15.48 6.23 16.94
N GLU A 216 15.82 5.12 17.60
CA GLU A 216 16.61 4.06 17.00
C GLU A 216 15.69 3.14 16.19
N LEU A 217 15.95 2.99 14.89
CA LEU A 217 15.17 2.13 14.02
C LEU A 217 15.67 0.68 14.07
N LYS A 218 16.95 0.47 14.40
CA LYS A 218 17.52 -0.85 14.74
C LYS A 218 17.22 -1.20 16.20
N SER A 219 15.95 -1.20 16.56
CA SER A 219 15.50 -1.50 17.93
C SER A 219 14.36 -2.50 18.00
N ILE A 220 13.90 -2.99 16.84
CA ILE A 220 12.78 -3.91 16.75
C ILE A 220 13.34 -5.33 16.88
N GLU A 221 12.98 -6.03 17.94
CA GLU A 221 13.38 -7.43 18.13
C GLU A 221 12.70 -8.32 17.08
N ALA A 222 13.49 -9.05 16.31
CA ALA A 222 13.01 -10.06 15.38
C ALA A 222 13.79 -11.36 15.57
N CYS A 223 13.07 -12.48 15.47
CA CYS A 223 13.59 -13.82 15.63
C CYS A 223 13.67 -14.51 14.28
N PHE A 224 14.83 -15.09 13.95
CA PHE A 224 15.08 -15.82 12.72
C PHE A 224 15.20 -17.32 13.05
N GLN A 225 14.42 -18.13 12.34
CA GLN A 225 14.41 -19.58 12.44
C GLN A 225 14.76 -20.21 11.10
N VAL A 226 15.83 -20.99 11.03
CA VAL A 226 16.24 -21.69 9.80
C VAL A 226 15.86 -23.16 9.89
N GLU A 227 15.07 -23.68 8.94
CA GLU A 227 14.68 -25.11 8.85
C GLU A 227 14.12 -25.72 10.16
N GLY A 228 13.43 -24.92 10.97
CA GLY A 228 12.87 -25.36 12.25
C GLY A 228 13.91 -25.54 13.38
N ASN A 229 15.14 -25.06 13.20
CA ASN A 229 16.13 -24.96 14.27
C ASN A 229 15.68 -24.01 15.39
N ALA A 230 16.50 -23.88 16.44
CA ALA A 230 16.23 -22.90 17.50
C ALA A 230 16.22 -21.48 16.92
N GLU A 231 15.19 -20.71 17.26
CA GLU A 231 15.09 -19.30 16.90
C GLU A 231 16.25 -18.52 17.52
N GLN A 232 16.87 -17.65 16.75
CA GLN A 232 17.79 -16.64 17.24
C GLN A 232 17.12 -15.27 17.13
N CYS A 233 17.09 -14.52 18.22
CA CYS A 233 16.43 -13.22 18.28
C CYS A 233 17.45 -12.14 18.60
N ASP A 234 17.34 -11.01 17.91
CA ASP A 234 18.12 -9.82 18.20
C ASP A 234 17.37 -8.57 17.72
N VAL A 235 17.84 -7.39 18.12
CA VAL A 235 17.39 -6.14 17.50
C VAL A 235 17.75 -6.17 16.02
N THR A 236 16.79 -5.81 15.18
CA THR A 236 16.91 -5.97 13.73
C THR A 236 16.73 -4.61 13.04
N SER A 237 17.66 -4.29 12.14
CA SER A 237 17.52 -3.18 11.20
C SER A 237 16.67 -3.67 10.04
N PHE A 238 15.55 -2.99 9.77
CA PHE A 238 14.78 -3.23 8.55
C PHE A 238 15.29 -2.30 7.47
N ASP A 239 16.24 -2.78 6.68
CA ASP A 239 17.15 -1.94 5.93
C ASP A 239 16.89 -1.99 4.42
N THR A 240 16.64 -0.82 3.82
CA THR A 240 16.50 -0.69 2.36
C THR A 240 17.82 -0.48 1.64
N GLY A 241 18.90 -0.16 2.38
CA GLY A 241 20.25 0.02 1.88
C GLY A 241 21.05 -1.28 1.75
N GLU A 242 20.59 -2.36 2.39
CA GLU A 242 21.27 -3.66 2.42
C GLU A 242 20.60 -4.68 1.47
N SER A 243 21.40 -5.35 0.66
CA SER A 243 20.88 -6.26 -0.38
C SER A 243 20.47 -7.61 0.17
N ASP A 244 21.09 -8.06 1.25
CA ASP A 244 20.97 -9.42 1.78
C ASP A 244 20.48 -9.38 3.24
N ALA A 245 19.66 -10.36 3.65
CA ALA A 245 19.30 -10.48 5.06
C ALA A 245 20.49 -11.08 5.83
N GLN A 246 21.00 -10.40 6.84
CA GLN A 246 22.18 -10.80 7.61
C GLN A 246 21.83 -11.03 9.08
N PHE A 247 22.14 -12.22 9.60
CA PHE A 247 21.78 -12.60 10.96
C PHE A 247 22.70 -13.71 11.49
N THR A 248 22.65 -14.00 12.78
CA THR A 248 23.37 -15.16 13.34
C THR A 248 22.44 -16.33 13.56
N ALA A 249 22.92 -17.55 13.30
CA ALA A 249 22.12 -18.76 13.45
C ALA A 249 22.95 -19.99 13.88
N PRO A 250 23.56 -20.02 15.07
CA PRO A 250 24.31 -21.19 15.51
C PRO A 250 23.43 -22.46 15.56
N PRO A 251 23.95 -23.63 15.17
CA PRO A 251 25.32 -23.93 14.79
C PRO A 251 25.59 -23.84 13.27
N LEU A 252 24.75 -23.16 12.50
CA LEU A 252 24.96 -23.05 11.05
C LEU A 252 26.31 -22.36 10.75
N PRO A 253 27.04 -22.81 9.71
CA PRO A 253 28.25 -22.14 9.29
C PRO A 253 27.93 -20.75 8.73
N THR A 254 28.92 -19.87 8.80
CA THR A 254 28.83 -18.52 8.23
C THR A 254 28.80 -18.55 6.70
N GLY A 255 28.08 -17.60 6.11
CA GLY A 255 27.94 -17.45 4.66
C GLY A 255 26.50 -17.55 4.19
N ASP A 256 26.32 -17.56 2.87
CA ASP A 256 25.01 -17.59 2.23
C ASP A 256 24.28 -18.90 2.51
N LEU A 257 23.00 -18.81 2.85
CA LEU A 257 22.13 -19.97 2.97
C LEU A 257 21.86 -20.58 1.59
N PRO A 258 21.85 -21.92 1.45
CA PRO A 258 21.53 -22.57 0.18
C PRO A 258 20.13 -22.22 -0.32
N ALA A 259 19.97 -22.07 -1.63
CA ALA A 259 18.66 -21.94 -2.25
C ALA A 259 17.68 -23.06 -1.83
N GLY A 260 16.44 -22.70 -1.54
CA GLY A 260 15.40 -23.59 -1.02
C GLY A 260 15.32 -23.66 0.51
N THR A 261 16.30 -23.12 1.24
CA THR A 261 16.29 -23.08 2.70
C THR A 261 15.13 -22.23 3.23
N ARG A 262 14.35 -22.73 4.17
CA ARG A 262 13.23 -22.02 4.79
C ARG A 262 13.70 -21.19 5.99
N ILE A 263 13.34 -19.91 5.99
CA ILE A 263 13.64 -18.98 7.08
C ILE A 263 12.33 -18.38 7.59
N THR A 264 11.97 -18.66 8.84
CA THR A 264 10.84 -18.01 9.50
C THR A 264 11.33 -16.81 10.28
N ILE A 265 10.82 -15.62 9.96
CA ILE A 265 11.05 -14.39 10.71
C ILE A 265 9.80 -14.13 11.56
N THR A 266 9.98 -13.99 12.86
CA THR A 266 8.94 -13.66 13.82
C THR A 266 9.22 -12.30 14.45
N ILE A 267 8.24 -11.41 14.46
CA ILE A 267 8.25 -10.16 15.21
C ILE A 267 7.10 -10.23 16.20
N GLU A 268 7.38 -10.74 17.40
CA GLU A 268 6.36 -11.08 18.39
C GLU A 268 5.52 -9.86 18.80
N SER A 269 6.18 -8.71 18.97
CA SER A 269 5.54 -7.45 19.39
C SER A 269 4.41 -6.97 18.47
N VAL A 270 4.37 -7.44 17.22
CA VAL A 270 3.35 -7.10 16.23
C VAL A 270 2.63 -8.32 15.66
N GLY A 271 2.83 -9.50 16.26
CA GLY A 271 2.17 -10.75 15.86
C GLY A 271 2.51 -11.21 14.44
N ILE A 272 3.69 -10.85 13.91
CA ILE A 272 4.13 -11.28 12.59
C ILE A 272 4.92 -12.57 12.73
N THR A 273 4.57 -13.58 11.94
CA THR A 273 5.38 -14.77 11.70
C THR A 273 5.32 -15.08 10.20
N ARG A 274 6.45 -14.97 9.51
CA ARG A 274 6.53 -15.15 8.06
C ARG A 274 7.68 -16.06 7.67
N THR A 275 7.36 -17.11 6.91
CA THR A 275 8.39 -17.94 6.28
C THR A 275 8.74 -17.43 4.88
N PHE A 276 10.03 -17.24 4.67
CA PHE A 276 10.72 -16.97 3.41
C PHE A 276 11.45 -18.23 2.94
N VAL A 277 11.82 -18.26 1.67
CA VAL A 277 12.66 -19.30 1.08
C VAL A 277 13.88 -18.61 0.50
N ALA A 278 15.06 -19.01 0.94
CA ALA A 278 16.32 -18.47 0.42
C ALA A 278 16.49 -18.84 -1.06
N GLY A 279 17.15 -17.95 -1.79
CA GLY A 279 17.65 -18.18 -3.14
C GLY A 279 19.02 -17.53 -3.31
N ASP A 280 19.46 -17.43 -4.55
CA ASP A 280 20.80 -16.97 -4.92
C ASP A 280 20.76 -15.54 -5.51
N THR A 281 19.66 -14.81 -5.36
CA THR A 281 19.47 -13.50 -6.00
C THR A 281 19.51 -12.38 -4.97
N ASN A 282 20.54 -11.53 -5.06
CA ASN A 282 20.64 -10.29 -4.28
C ASN A 282 19.35 -9.47 -4.39
N TRP A 283 18.99 -8.75 -3.34
CA TRP A 283 17.78 -7.92 -3.24
C TRP A 283 16.43 -8.68 -3.24
N VAL A 284 16.42 -9.96 -3.58
CA VAL A 284 15.19 -10.76 -3.70
C VAL A 284 15.05 -11.72 -2.53
N ASP A 285 15.97 -12.67 -2.44
CA ASP A 285 15.80 -13.86 -1.61
C ASP A 285 17.10 -14.37 -0.99
N LYS A 286 18.17 -13.58 -1.01
CA LYS A 286 19.43 -13.96 -0.40
C LYS A 286 19.46 -13.73 1.13
N PHE A 287 19.95 -14.72 1.86
CA PHE A 287 20.09 -14.72 3.32
C PHE A 287 21.50 -15.18 3.70
N ASN A 288 22.18 -14.42 4.56
CA ASN A 288 23.56 -14.64 4.97
C ASN A 288 23.67 -14.83 6.49
N VAL A 289 24.35 -15.90 6.89
CA VAL A 289 24.64 -16.20 8.30
C VAL A 289 25.99 -15.58 8.67
N LEU A 290 25.98 -14.66 9.63
CA LEU A 290 27.17 -14.01 10.16
C LEU A 290 27.80 -14.77 11.33
N ALA A 291 29.08 -14.49 11.58
CA ALA A 291 29.81 -15.04 12.74
C ALA A 291 29.33 -14.43 14.07
N SER A 292 28.93 -13.17 14.03
CA SER A 292 28.41 -12.37 15.14
C SER A 292 27.50 -11.27 14.59
N PRO A 293 26.61 -10.69 15.40
CA PRO A 293 25.83 -9.53 14.99
C PRO A 293 26.75 -8.36 14.62
N GLU A 294 26.39 -7.59 13.59
CA GLU A 294 27.16 -6.47 13.05
C GLU A 294 26.43 -5.13 13.24
N GLY A 295 27.13 -4.02 12.99
CA GLY A 295 26.65 -2.64 13.08
C GLY A 295 26.53 -2.06 14.49
N GLU A 296 26.10 -0.80 14.56
CA GLU A 296 25.91 -0.06 15.81
C GLU A 296 24.45 0.45 15.93
N PRO A 297 23.66 -0.05 16.91
CA PRO A 297 24.01 -1.13 17.85
C PRO A 297 24.18 -2.49 17.13
N PRO A 298 24.93 -3.45 17.69
CA PRO A 298 25.03 -4.80 17.13
C PRO A 298 23.65 -5.44 17.04
N GLY A 299 23.38 -6.15 15.94
CA GLY A 299 22.11 -6.83 15.74
C GLY A 299 22.00 -7.45 14.35
N PHE A 300 20.78 -7.82 13.97
CA PHE A 300 20.50 -8.37 12.64
C PHE A 300 20.15 -7.27 11.65
N ASN A 301 20.23 -7.61 10.36
CA ASN A 301 19.76 -6.79 9.26
C ASN A 301 18.80 -7.63 8.42
N SER A 302 17.57 -7.17 8.20
CA SER A 302 16.60 -7.90 7.39
C SER A 302 16.90 -7.81 5.89
N GLY A 303 17.73 -6.84 5.49
CA GLY A 303 17.88 -6.38 4.11
C GLY A 303 16.55 -6.03 3.46
N ALA A 304 16.60 -5.88 2.14
CA ALA A 304 15.42 -5.68 1.30
C ALA A 304 14.41 -6.85 1.33
N GLN A 305 14.82 -8.04 1.78
CA GLN A 305 14.02 -9.27 1.76
C GLN A 305 12.69 -9.11 2.49
N PHE A 306 12.72 -8.44 3.65
CA PHE A 306 11.50 -8.23 4.43
C PHE A 306 10.56 -7.22 3.74
N TYR A 307 11.11 -6.18 3.12
CA TYR A 307 10.36 -5.20 2.33
C TYR A 307 9.75 -5.78 1.04
N ASN A 308 10.20 -6.95 0.58
CA ASN A 308 9.51 -7.67 -0.49
C ASN A 308 8.13 -8.20 -0.07
N SER A 309 7.88 -8.33 1.24
CA SER A 309 6.64 -8.87 1.81
C SER A 309 5.89 -7.92 2.74
N TYR A 310 6.51 -6.86 3.25
CA TYR A 310 5.92 -5.92 4.20
C TYR A 310 6.22 -4.47 3.86
N ALA A 311 5.21 -3.62 3.97
CA ALA A 311 5.39 -2.18 4.08
C ALA A 311 5.60 -1.85 5.56
N ILE A 312 6.55 -0.97 5.84
CA ILE A 312 6.87 -0.51 7.20
C ILE A 312 6.72 1.00 7.25
N ALA A 313 5.94 1.51 8.20
CA ALA A 313 5.83 2.94 8.47
C ALA A 313 6.53 3.30 9.77
N TYR A 314 7.32 4.38 9.74
CA TYR A 314 8.05 4.93 10.87
C TYR A 314 7.48 6.29 11.22
N ASP A 315 6.77 6.36 12.35
CA ASP A 315 6.16 7.58 12.87
C ASP A 315 7.16 8.33 13.75
N TYR A 316 7.50 9.54 13.29
CA TYR A 316 8.50 10.39 13.93
C TYR A 316 8.03 10.92 15.29
N PHE A 317 6.75 11.25 15.43
CA PHE A 317 6.26 11.90 16.65
C PHE A 317 5.92 10.89 17.74
N SER A 318 5.36 9.74 17.37
CA SER A 318 5.01 8.70 18.35
C SER A 318 6.13 7.73 18.65
N GLY A 319 7.18 7.68 17.82
CA GLY A 319 8.28 6.72 17.97
C GLY A 319 7.80 5.29 17.77
N ARG A 320 7.01 5.05 16.74
CA ARG A 320 6.40 3.73 16.47
C ARG A 320 6.69 3.27 15.06
N ALA A 321 6.94 1.97 14.94
CA ALA A 321 6.98 1.28 13.66
C ALA A 321 5.68 0.50 13.46
N TYR A 322 5.06 0.67 12.29
CA TYR A 322 3.83 0.01 11.88
C TYR A 322 4.13 -0.94 10.73
N PHE A 323 3.53 -2.12 10.76
CA PHE A 323 3.76 -3.15 9.76
C PHE A 323 2.46 -3.45 9.03
N SER A 324 2.52 -3.49 7.70
CA SER A 324 1.46 -4.04 6.87
C SER A 324 2.06 -5.09 5.96
N PRO A 325 1.53 -6.31 5.87
CA PRO A 325 1.90 -7.18 4.76
C PRO A 325 1.61 -6.44 3.46
N ILE A 326 2.53 -6.53 2.50
CA ILE A 326 2.26 -6.02 1.17
C ILE A 326 1.22 -6.94 0.54
N THR A 327 0.06 -6.35 0.28
CA THR A 327 -1.02 -6.89 -0.54
C THR A 327 -0.45 -7.50 -1.81
N THR A 328 -0.72 -8.78 -2.08
CA THR A 328 -0.47 -9.37 -3.40
C THR A 328 -1.17 -8.50 -4.44
N TRP A 329 -0.42 -7.70 -5.20
CA TRP A 329 -0.94 -6.96 -6.34
C TRP A 329 -1.15 -7.95 -7.48
N ILE A 330 -2.40 -8.26 -7.77
CA ILE A 330 -2.72 -9.01 -8.98
C ILE A 330 -2.67 -8.03 -10.15
N THR A 331 -1.54 -8.01 -10.84
CA THR A 331 -1.35 -7.37 -12.13
C THR A 331 -1.41 -8.44 -13.22
N GLY A 332 -1.92 -8.11 -14.41
CA GLY A 332 -2.13 -9.12 -15.45
C GLY A 332 -3.23 -10.14 -15.08
N THR A 333 -3.14 -11.38 -15.56
CA THR A 333 -4.11 -12.45 -15.24
C THR A 333 -3.52 -13.43 -14.24
N TYR A 334 -4.17 -13.61 -13.09
CA TYR A 334 -3.77 -14.54 -12.04
C TYR A 334 -4.87 -15.58 -11.77
N GLN A 335 -4.50 -16.86 -11.60
CA GLN A 335 -5.44 -17.98 -11.48
C GLN A 335 -5.15 -18.83 -10.23
N PRO A 336 -5.45 -18.34 -9.01
CA PRO A 336 -5.23 -19.09 -7.79
C PRO A 336 -6.19 -20.28 -7.70
N THR A 337 -5.71 -21.44 -7.29
CA THR A 337 -6.51 -22.65 -7.07
C THR A 337 -7.11 -22.73 -5.67
N SER A 338 -6.57 -21.95 -4.72
CA SER A 338 -7.06 -21.85 -3.34
C SER A 338 -6.86 -20.44 -2.76
N ASP A 339 -7.53 -20.12 -1.64
CA ASP A 339 -7.30 -18.85 -0.92
C ASP A 339 -5.86 -18.72 -0.40
N ALA A 340 -5.18 -19.83 -0.13
CA ALA A 340 -3.77 -19.82 0.27
C ALA A 340 -2.85 -19.37 -0.87
N ASP A 341 -3.25 -19.59 -2.13
CA ASP A 341 -2.45 -19.19 -3.31
C ASP A 341 -2.42 -17.66 -3.44
N LEU A 342 -3.39 -16.94 -2.87
CA LEU A 342 -3.38 -15.47 -2.77
C LEU A 342 -2.27 -14.93 -1.85
N GLY A 343 -1.54 -15.80 -1.14
CA GLY A 343 -0.46 -15.45 -0.23
C GLY A 343 -0.86 -15.54 1.25
N PRO A 344 -0.15 -14.84 2.16
CA PRO A 344 -0.47 -14.83 3.60
C PRO A 344 -1.77 -14.10 3.91
N SER A 345 -2.55 -14.61 4.88
CA SER A 345 -3.86 -14.08 5.28
C SER A 345 -3.82 -12.57 5.46
N GLY A 346 -4.69 -11.85 4.75
CA GLY A 346 -4.65 -10.38 4.67
C GLY A 346 -5.46 -9.88 3.47
N ALA A 347 -5.59 -8.56 3.34
CA ALA A 347 -6.25 -7.98 2.17
C ALA A 347 -5.49 -8.29 0.87
N ILE A 348 -6.18 -8.23 -0.27
CA ILE A 348 -5.58 -8.30 -1.60
C ILE A 348 -5.91 -7.02 -2.38
N ALA A 349 -5.03 -6.62 -3.31
CA ALA A 349 -5.26 -5.47 -4.19
C ALA A 349 -5.35 -5.96 -5.65
N LEU A 350 -6.42 -5.56 -6.33
CA LEU A 350 -6.64 -5.87 -7.75
C LEU A 350 -6.26 -4.67 -8.62
N ALA A 351 -5.41 -4.96 -9.61
CA ALA A 351 -5.05 -4.06 -10.70
C ALA A 351 -4.97 -4.84 -12.03
N GLY A 352 -5.86 -5.82 -12.19
CA GLY A 352 -5.78 -6.84 -13.23
C GLY A 352 -6.94 -7.84 -13.17
N ALA A 353 -6.74 -9.02 -13.75
CA ALA A 353 -7.74 -10.09 -13.81
C ALA A 353 -7.43 -11.21 -12.79
N LEU A 354 -8.41 -11.52 -11.95
CA LEU A 354 -8.40 -12.66 -11.03
C LEU A 354 -9.35 -13.74 -11.55
N VAL A 355 -8.83 -14.91 -11.92
CA VAL A 355 -9.62 -16.04 -12.43
C VAL A 355 -9.73 -17.11 -11.36
N LEU A 356 -10.93 -17.26 -10.80
CA LEU A 356 -11.22 -18.13 -9.68
C LEU A 356 -11.79 -19.46 -10.19
N PRO A 357 -11.14 -20.59 -9.91
CA PRO A 357 -11.61 -21.91 -10.30
C PRO A 357 -12.80 -22.36 -9.44
N ASN A 358 -13.32 -23.54 -9.75
CA ASN A 358 -14.46 -24.10 -9.04
C ASN A 358 -14.15 -24.37 -7.57
N GLY A 359 -15.05 -23.95 -6.66
CA GLY A 359 -14.94 -24.21 -5.22
C GLY A 359 -14.10 -23.19 -4.45
N PHE A 360 -13.80 -22.02 -5.03
CA PHE A 360 -12.98 -20.99 -4.40
C PHE A 360 -13.75 -20.20 -3.32
N SER A 361 -13.19 -20.05 -2.13
CA SER A 361 -13.80 -19.26 -1.04
C SER A 361 -12.76 -18.42 -0.32
N SER A 362 -13.03 -17.13 -0.10
CA SER A 362 -12.14 -16.21 0.60
C SER A 362 -12.92 -15.23 1.48
N THR A 363 -12.39 -14.91 2.66
CA THR A 363 -12.91 -13.86 3.56
C THR A 363 -12.06 -12.59 3.55
N ARG A 364 -11.06 -12.52 2.67
CA ARG A 364 -10.11 -11.41 2.61
C ARG A 364 -10.76 -10.14 2.07
N PRO A 365 -10.46 -8.97 2.63
CA PRO A 365 -10.78 -7.70 1.99
C PRO A 365 -10.10 -7.60 0.62
N ILE A 366 -10.78 -7.00 -0.36
CA ILE A 366 -10.27 -6.79 -1.71
C ILE A 366 -10.34 -5.31 -2.06
N PHE A 367 -9.19 -4.67 -2.29
CA PHE A 367 -9.11 -3.30 -2.77
C PHE A 367 -9.00 -3.26 -4.30
N ILE A 368 -9.87 -2.51 -4.96
CA ILE A 368 -9.91 -2.34 -6.42
C ILE A 368 -9.19 -1.03 -6.75
N GLY A 369 -7.88 -1.12 -6.97
CA GLY A 369 -7.01 0.05 -7.17
C GLY A 369 -6.98 0.54 -8.62
N ASN A 370 -7.26 -0.34 -9.58
CA ASN A 370 -7.41 -0.02 -11.02
C ASN A 370 -8.56 -0.83 -11.61
N ASP A 371 -8.96 -0.50 -12.84
CA ASP A 371 -9.95 -1.27 -13.59
C ASP A 371 -9.55 -2.74 -13.64
N SER A 372 -10.40 -3.60 -13.08
CA SER A 372 -10.05 -5.00 -12.79
C SER A 372 -11.16 -5.94 -13.20
N THR A 373 -10.82 -7.22 -13.38
CA THR A 373 -11.78 -8.29 -13.70
C THR A 373 -11.71 -9.40 -12.66
N ILE A 374 -12.86 -9.92 -12.21
CA ILE A 374 -12.96 -11.20 -11.51
C ILE A 374 -13.74 -12.17 -12.39
N THR A 375 -13.11 -13.27 -12.78
CA THR A 375 -13.71 -14.34 -13.57
C THR A 375 -13.99 -15.52 -12.66
N SER A 376 -15.24 -15.90 -12.46
CA SER A 376 -15.61 -17.12 -11.74
C SER A 376 -15.86 -18.26 -12.73
N LEU A 377 -15.15 -19.39 -12.55
CA LEU A 377 -15.29 -20.58 -13.41
C LEU A 377 -16.18 -21.67 -12.80
N GLY A 378 -16.61 -21.52 -11.55
CA GLY A 378 -17.48 -22.47 -10.85
C GLY A 378 -18.15 -21.80 -9.66
N THR A 379 -18.41 -22.49 -8.54
CA THR A 379 -18.96 -21.83 -7.36
C THR A 379 -17.86 -21.09 -6.59
N THR A 380 -18.01 -19.78 -6.43
CA THR A 380 -17.08 -18.89 -5.73
C THR A 380 -17.79 -18.10 -4.62
N MET A 381 -17.14 -17.93 -3.47
CA MET A 381 -17.62 -17.07 -2.38
C MET A 381 -16.55 -16.07 -1.95
N LEU A 382 -16.87 -14.78 -2.02
CA LEU A 382 -16.05 -13.70 -1.49
C LEU A 382 -16.82 -13.03 -0.34
N GLY A 383 -16.37 -13.29 0.89
CA GLY A 383 -17.00 -12.81 2.13
C GLY A 383 -16.37 -11.54 2.72
N GLY A 384 -15.17 -11.16 2.25
CA GLY A 384 -14.53 -9.93 2.69
C GLY A 384 -15.08 -8.67 2.02
N THR A 385 -14.73 -7.51 2.57
CA THR A 385 -15.14 -6.20 2.04
C THR A 385 -14.46 -5.91 0.70
N LEU A 386 -15.23 -5.59 -0.34
CA LEU A 386 -14.71 -4.92 -1.53
C LEU A 386 -14.61 -3.40 -1.29
N SER A 387 -13.50 -2.77 -1.65
CA SER A 387 -13.29 -1.32 -1.54
C SER A 387 -12.58 -0.75 -2.79
N GLY A 388 -12.53 0.58 -2.93
CA GLY A 388 -11.93 1.25 -4.10
C GLY A 388 -12.96 1.93 -5.01
N ASN A 389 -12.47 2.74 -5.94
CA ASN A 389 -13.29 3.59 -6.82
C ASN A 389 -13.11 3.29 -8.32
N ALA A 390 -12.20 2.37 -8.68
CA ALA A 390 -12.01 1.95 -10.06
C ALA A 390 -13.10 0.95 -10.52
N ALA A 391 -13.21 0.72 -11.83
CA ALA A 391 -14.23 -0.16 -12.37
C ALA A 391 -13.93 -1.63 -12.08
N LEU A 392 -14.98 -2.42 -11.84
CA LEU A 392 -14.87 -3.87 -11.62
C LEU A 392 -15.75 -4.62 -12.61
N THR A 393 -15.15 -5.51 -13.40
CA THR A 393 -15.88 -6.44 -14.27
C THR A 393 -15.98 -7.80 -13.60
N LEU A 394 -17.19 -8.33 -13.47
CA LEU A 394 -17.50 -9.67 -12.96
C LEU A 394 -17.97 -10.53 -14.13
N THR A 395 -17.28 -11.66 -14.37
CA THR A 395 -17.54 -12.50 -15.55
C THR A 395 -17.29 -13.98 -15.30
N GLY A 396 -17.43 -14.79 -16.35
CA GLY A 396 -17.21 -16.23 -16.35
C GLY A 396 -18.50 -17.04 -16.14
N PRO A 397 -18.49 -18.34 -16.46
CA PRO A 397 -19.69 -19.19 -16.42
C PRO A 397 -20.09 -19.62 -14.99
N GLY A 398 -19.27 -19.27 -14.00
CA GLY A 398 -19.47 -19.64 -12.60
C GLY A 398 -20.50 -18.78 -11.86
N LEU A 399 -20.74 -19.19 -10.62
CA LEU A 399 -21.57 -18.49 -9.64
C LEU A 399 -20.67 -17.79 -8.62
N LEU A 400 -20.66 -16.46 -8.63
CA LEU A 400 -19.96 -15.63 -7.65
C LEU A 400 -20.92 -15.13 -6.57
N THR A 401 -20.67 -15.47 -5.30
CA THR A 401 -21.37 -14.87 -4.16
C THR A 401 -20.52 -13.76 -3.54
N LEU A 402 -21.07 -12.55 -3.46
CA LEU A 402 -20.52 -11.42 -2.72
C LEU A 402 -21.29 -11.26 -1.41
N ALA A 403 -20.75 -11.78 -0.31
CA ALA A 403 -21.44 -11.85 0.98
C ALA A 403 -21.06 -10.71 1.95
N GLY A 404 -19.94 -10.02 1.70
CA GLY A 404 -19.42 -8.96 2.57
C GLY A 404 -20.17 -7.63 2.49
N LYS A 405 -19.99 -6.78 3.50
CA LYS A 405 -20.38 -5.37 3.42
C LYS A 405 -19.33 -4.62 2.60
N ASN A 406 -19.65 -4.28 1.37
CA ASN A 406 -18.74 -3.65 0.43
C ASN A 406 -18.84 -2.12 0.50
N LEU A 407 -17.70 -1.48 0.27
CA LEU A 407 -17.50 -0.03 0.31
C LEU A 407 -17.03 0.51 -1.04
N ASN A 408 -16.87 -0.33 -2.05
CA ASN A 408 -16.46 0.09 -3.39
C ASN A 408 -17.51 1.05 -3.99
N THR A 409 -17.04 2.13 -4.61
CA THR A 409 -17.89 3.16 -5.22
C THR A 409 -17.79 3.20 -6.74
N GLY A 410 -16.75 2.58 -7.31
CA GLY A 410 -16.57 2.45 -8.75
C GLY A 410 -17.64 1.58 -9.41
N PRO A 411 -17.88 1.75 -10.72
CA PRO A 411 -18.91 1.00 -11.43
C PRO A 411 -18.59 -0.50 -11.47
N VAL A 412 -19.62 -1.33 -11.27
CA VAL A 412 -19.52 -2.79 -11.40
C VAL A 412 -20.27 -3.24 -12.65
N HIS A 413 -19.58 -3.98 -13.52
CA HIS A 413 -20.13 -4.56 -14.73
C HIS A 413 -20.25 -6.08 -14.57
N VAL A 414 -21.44 -6.65 -14.78
CA VAL A 414 -21.63 -8.11 -14.82
C VAL A 414 -21.88 -8.52 -16.26
N THR A 415 -21.00 -9.33 -16.83
CA THR A 415 -21.00 -9.64 -18.26
C THR A 415 -20.43 -11.01 -18.59
N GLY A 416 -20.48 -11.42 -19.87
CA GLY A 416 -19.86 -12.64 -20.39
C GLY A 416 -20.42 -13.92 -19.77
N GLY A 417 -21.71 -13.93 -19.43
CA GLY A 417 -22.39 -15.05 -18.75
C GLY A 417 -22.22 -15.08 -17.23
N GLY A 418 -21.57 -14.06 -16.64
CA GLY A 418 -21.36 -13.93 -15.20
C GLY A 418 -22.66 -14.04 -14.40
N THR A 419 -22.69 -14.87 -13.36
CA THR A 419 -23.79 -14.93 -12.39
C THR A 419 -23.31 -14.48 -11.02
N VAL A 420 -23.87 -13.40 -10.50
CA VAL A 420 -23.48 -12.80 -9.22
C VAL A 420 -24.66 -12.84 -8.26
N TYR A 421 -24.47 -13.43 -7.08
CA TYR A 421 -25.37 -13.31 -5.94
C TYR A 421 -24.79 -12.31 -4.96
N LEU A 422 -25.43 -11.15 -4.88
CA LEU A 422 -25.08 -10.15 -3.88
C LEU A 422 -25.93 -10.40 -2.63
N ASP A 423 -25.31 -11.02 -1.63
CA ASP A 423 -25.95 -11.24 -0.30
C ASP A 423 -25.59 -10.11 0.68
N GLY A 424 -24.50 -9.37 0.39
CA GLY A 424 -24.05 -8.19 1.13
C GLY A 424 -24.65 -6.86 0.65
N SER A 425 -23.92 -5.76 0.84
CA SER A 425 -24.34 -4.42 0.36
C SER A 425 -23.19 -3.67 -0.30
N THR A 426 -23.48 -2.74 -1.20
CA THR A 426 -22.49 -1.89 -1.87
C THR A 426 -23.11 -0.57 -2.33
N PRO A 427 -22.40 0.57 -2.23
CA PRO A 427 -22.86 1.82 -2.82
C PRO A 427 -22.60 1.90 -4.33
N ALA A 428 -21.83 0.96 -4.90
CA ALA A 428 -21.48 0.98 -6.32
C ALA A 428 -22.70 0.80 -7.24
N PRO A 429 -22.72 1.48 -8.40
CA PRO A 429 -23.70 1.22 -9.44
C PRO A 429 -23.36 -0.08 -10.21
N PHE A 430 -24.38 -0.88 -10.49
CA PHE A 430 -24.28 -2.13 -11.25
C PHE A 430 -24.85 -1.98 -12.65
N THR A 431 -24.11 -2.48 -13.65
CA THR A 431 -24.59 -2.63 -15.03
C THR A 431 -24.50 -4.08 -15.46
N LEU A 432 -25.62 -4.64 -15.94
CA LEU A 432 -25.70 -6.02 -16.42
C LEU A 432 -25.81 -6.02 -17.95
N SER A 433 -24.90 -6.71 -18.63
CA SER A 433 -24.90 -6.88 -20.09
C SER A 433 -24.40 -8.28 -20.41
N ASP A 434 -25.30 -9.18 -20.78
CA ASP A 434 -25.06 -10.64 -20.80
C ASP A 434 -24.57 -11.16 -19.44
N GLY A 435 -25.25 -10.77 -18.36
CA GLY A 435 -24.88 -11.14 -16.98
C GLY A 435 -26.10 -11.17 -16.06
N THR A 436 -26.00 -11.92 -14.97
CA THR A 436 -27.09 -12.14 -14.00
C THR A 436 -26.74 -11.57 -12.63
N LEU A 437 -27.66 -10.79 -12.05
CA LEU A 437 -27.61 -10.38 -10.65
C LEU A 437 -28.78 -10.99 -9.86
N GLY A 438 -28.45 -11.72 -8.81
CA GLY A 438 -29.42 -12.19 -7.80
C GLY A 438 -28.95 -11.95 -6.38
N GLY A 439 -29.52 -12.69 -5.42
CA GLY A 439 -29.27 -12.50 -3.99
C GLY A 439 -30.21 -11.49 -3.32
N THR A 440 -30.02 -11.27 -2.03
CA THR A 440 -30.92 -10.45 -1.19
C THR A 440 -30.29 -9.14 -0.70
N GLY A 441 -29.20 -8.73 -1.33
CA GLY A 441 -28.39 -7.61 -0.91
C GLY A 441 -28.90 -6.24 -1.37
N ALA A 442 -28.00 -5.26 -1.31
CA ALA A 442 -28.26 -3.88 -1.74
C ALA A 442 -27.16 -3.35 -2.69
N VAL A 443 -27.54 -2.73 -3.79
CA VAL A 443 -26.65 -2.00 -4.71
C VAL A 443 -26.96 -0.50 -4.71
N GLY A 444 -26.04 0.31 -5.26
CA GLY A 444 -26.26 1.73 -5.53
C GLY A 444 -27.35 1.95 -6.58
N ALA A 445 -26.99 2.13 -7.85
CA ALA A 445 -27.93 2.11 -8.97
C ALA A 445 -27.88 0.75 -9.70
N LEU A 446 -28.93 0.41 -10.44
CA LEU A 446 -28.96 -0.82 -11.24
C LEU A 446 -29.45 -0.56 -12.68
N THR A 447 -28.62 -0.91 -13.65
CA THR A 447 -28.98 -0.87 -15.07
C THR A 447 -28.87 -2.26 -15.67
N ALA A 448 -29.98 -2.81 -16.18
CA ALA A 448 -29.97 -4.05 -16.96
C ALA A 448 -30.09 -3.70 -18.45
N LEU A 449 -29.06 -4.04 -19.23
CA LEU A 449 -29.03 -3.86 -20.68
C LEU A 449 -29.46 -5.17 -21.38
N SER A 450 -29.39 -5.21 -22.71
CA SER A 450 -29.66 -6.42 -23.48
C SER A 450 -28.86 -7.61 -22.94
N GLY A 451 -29.54 -8.74 -22.72
CA GLY A 451 -28.96 -9.95 -22.13
C GLY A 451 -28.70 -9.90 -20.62
N GLY A 452 -28.94 -8.76 -19.97
CA GLY A 452 -28.91 -8.65 -18.51
C GLY A 452 -30.12 -9.33 -17.86
N LEU A 453 -29.89 -10.11 -16.81
CA LEU A 453 -30.92 -10.78 -16.02
C LEU A 453 -30.87 -10.29 -14.55
N VAL A 454 -31.99 -9.80 -14.04
CA VAL A 454 -32.16 -9.53 -12.61
C VAL A 454 -33.05 -10.62 -12.02
N ALA A 455 -32.59 -11.33 -11.00
CA ALA A 455 -33.30 -12.43 -10.36
C ALA A 455 -33.10 -12.38 -8.84
N PRO A 456 -33.86 -11.53 -8.11
CA PRO A 456 -33.71 -11.35 -6.67
C PRO A 456 -33.81 -12.68 -5.91
N GLY A 457 -33.10 -12.77 -4.78
CA GLY A 457 -33.19 -13.92 -3.88
C GLY A 457 -32.37 -15.15 -4.28
N ARG A 458 -32.64 -16.28 -3.58
CA ARG A 458 -32.14 -17.66 -3.74
C ARG A 458 -33.36 -18.60 -3.57
N SER A 459 -34.40 -18.44 -4.40
CA SER A 459 -35.83 -18.49 -4.00
C SER A 459 -36.33 -17.09 -3.59
N ILE A 460 -37.61 -16.96 -3.24
CA ILE A 460 -38.30 -15.71 -2.95
C ILE A 460 -37.48 -14.81 -2.01
N GLY A 461 -37.00 -13.68 -2.54
CA GLY A 461 -36.15 -12.73 -1.86
C GLY A 461 -36.38 -11.27 -2.28
N THR A 462 -35.59 -10.38 -1.72
CA THR A 462 -35.67 -8.94 -2.03
C THR A 462 -34.29 -8.39 -2.33
N LEU A 463 -34.13 -7.80 -3.51
CA LEU A 463 -32.95 -7.03 -3.90
C LEU A 463 -33.27 -5.55 -3.70
N ARG A 464 -32.40 -4.83 -2.99
CA ARG A 464 -32.53 -3.39 -2.79
C ARG A 464 -31.64 -2.62 -3.75
N VAL A 465 -32.15 -1.52 -4.28
CA VAL A 465 -31.41 -0.57 -5.10
C VAL A 465 -31.59 0.80 -4.45
N ASP A 466 -30.53 1.38 -3.91
CA ASP A 466 -30.63 2.64 -3.17
C ASP A 466 -30.84 3.85 -4.09
N GLY A 467 -30.34 3.79 -5.32
CA GLY A 467 -30.54 4.75 -6.40
C GLY A 467 -31.63 4.33 -7.38
N ASP A 468 -31.46 4.68 -8.66
CA ASP A 468 -32.40 4.38 -9.73
C ASP A 468 -32.24 2.96 -10.32
N VAL A 469 -33.33 2.44 -10.88
CA VAL A 469 -33.34 1.22 -11.71
C VAL A 469 -33.69 1.55 -13.15
N SER A 470 -32.93 1.01 -14.10
CA SER A 470 -33.26 1.01 -15.53
C SER A 470 -33.23 -0.42 -16.08
N LEU A 471 -34.41 -0.94 -16.47
CA LEU A 471 -34.54 -2.23 -17.15
C LEU A 471 -34.71 -1.97 -18.65
N GLY A 472 -33.64 -2.20 -19.41
CA GLY A 472 -33.55 -1.91 -20.84
C GLY A 472 -34.23 -2.95 -21.72
N ALA A 473 -34.43 -2.59 -22.99
CA ALA A 473 -34.95 -3.51 -24.00
C ALA A 473 -33.98 -4.69 -24.17
N GLY A 474 -34.52 -5.90 -24.17
CA GLY A 474 -33.73 -7.14 -24.27
C GLY A 474 -33.12 -7.61 -22.95
N SER A 475 -33.35 -6.90 -21.84
CA SER A 475 -33.11 -7.41 -20.49
C SER A 475 -34.28 -8.26 -19.98
N THR A 476 -34.03 -9.06 -18.94
CA THR A 476 -35.05 -9.86 -18.25
C THR A 476 -35.05 -9.57 -16.76
N TYR A 477 -36.24 -9.38 -16.18
CA TYR A 477 -36.48 -9.46 -14.75
C TYR A 477 -37.21 -10.78 -14.47
N ALA A 478 -36.53 -11.72 -13.81
CA ALA A 478 -37.14 -12.95 -13.33
C ALA A 478 -37.62 -12.79 -11.89
N ALA A 479 -38.91 -13.07 -11.66
CA ALA A 479 -39.52 -13.02 -10.34
C ALA A 479 -40.19 -14.34 -10.00
N GLU A 480 -39.71 -14.98 -8.94
CA GLU A 480 -40.35 -16.14 -8.34
C GLU A 480 -41.60 -15.72 -7.56
N ILE A 481 -42.67 -16.51 -7.67
CA ILE A 481 -43.94 -16.31 -6.97
C ILE A 481 -44.34 -17.56 -6.19
N GLY A 482 -44.81 -17.35 -4.97
CA GLY A 482 -45.34 -18.39 -4.11
C GLY A 482 -46.82 -18.13 -3.80
N SER A 483 -47.24 -18.52 -2.60
CA SER A 483 -48.59 -18.20 -2.08
C SER A 483 -48.92 -16.71 -2.24
N SER A 484 -50.20 -16.37 -2.43
CA SER A 484 -50.65 -15.00 -2.75
C SER A 484 -49.92 -13.91 -1.95
N GLY A 485 -49.29 -12.98 -2.66
CA GLY A 485 -48.54 -11.87 -2.07
C GLY A 485 -47.08 -12.17 -1.71
N LYS A 486 -46.61 -13.42 -1.89
CA LYS A 486 -45.19 -13.79 -1.78
C LYS A 486 -44.58 -13.81 -3.18
N SER A 487 -43.62 -12.93 -3.41
CA SER A 487 -42.85 -12.88 -4.63
C SER A 487 -41.46 -12.36 -4.36
N ASP A 488 -40.55 -12.63 -5.28
CA ASP A 488 -39.37 -11.81 -5.44
C ASP A 488 -39.74 -10.34 -5.57
N ARG A 489 -38.84 -9.48 -5.11
CA ARG A 489 -39.05 -8.05 -5.21
C ARG A 489 -37.76 -7.28 -5.44
N ILE A 490 -37.83 -6.30 -6.34
CA ILE A 490 -36.87 -5.20 -6.42
C ILE A 490 -37.46 -4.00 -5.66
N VAL A 491 -36.74 -3.51 -4.64
CA VAL A 491 -37.11 -2.31 -3.88
C VAL A 491 -36.15 -1.19 -4.22
N VAL A 492 -36.67 -0.14 -4.86
CA VAL A 492 -35.89 0.97 -5.40
C VAL A 492 -36.11 2.22 -4.55
N GLY A 493 -35.04 2.81 -4.03
CA GLY A 493 -35.06 4.08 -3.31
C GLY A 493 -35.17 5.31 -4.22
N GLY A 494 -34.75 5.17 -5.49
CA GLY A 494 -34.99 6.14 -6.56
C GLY A 494 -36.22 5.82 -7.40
N SER A 495 -36.14 6.17 -8.68
CA SER A 495 -37.11 5.87 -9.73
C SER A 495 -36.82 4.55 -10.44
N ALA A 496 -37.85 3.91 -11.02
CA ALA A 496 -37.68 2.75 -11.88
C ALA A 496 -38.18 3.04 -13.31
N THR A 497 -37.32 2.79 -14.29
CA THR A 497 -37.64 2.91 -15.72
C THR A 497 -37.63 1.55 -16.38
N ILE A 498 -38.75 1.14 -16.99
CA ILE A 498 -38.91 -0.15 -17.66
C ILE A 498 -39.10 0.08 -19.16
N ASN A 499 -38.06 -0.21 -19.94
CA ASN A 499 -38.00 0.04 -21.37
C ASN A 499 -38.18 -1.26 -22.17
N ASN A 500 -39.37 -1.85 -22.12
CA ASN A 500 -39.69 -3.09 -22.87
C ASN A 500 -38.82 -4.30 -22.48
N ALA A 501 -38.39 -4.34 -21.21
CA ALA A 501 -37.77 -5.49 -20.58
C ALA A 501 -38.77 -6.64 -20.44
N GLU A 502 -38.29 -7.87 -20.44
CA GLU A 502 -39.12 -9.06 -20.22
C GLU A 502 -39.36 -9.29 -18.73
N LEU A 503 -40.62 -9.48 -18.32
CA LEU A 503 -40.94 -9.96 -16.98
C LEU A 503 -41.20 -11.47 -17.03
N LEU A 504 -40.24 -12.25 -16.54
CA LEU A 504 -40.36 -13.70 -16.44
C LEU A 504 -40.89 -14.08 -15.05
N VAL A 505 -42.10 -14.65 -14.98
CA VAL A 505 -42.71 -15.09 -13.72
C VAL A 505 -42.51 -16.59 -13.55
N LEU A 506 -41.87 -16.98 -12.45
CA LEU A 506 -41.53 -18.36 -12.14
C LEU A 506 -42.27 -18.82 -10.87
N PRO A 507 -42.78 -20.05 -10.79
CA PRO A 507 -43.27 -20.58 -9.51
C PRO A 507 -42.09 -20.92 -8.59
N ASP A 508 -42.21 -20.59 -7.30
CA ASP A 508 -41.31 -21.15 -6.28
C ASP A 508 -41.45 -22.68 -6.25
N SER A 509 -40.34 -23.38 -6.07
CA SER A 509 -40.19 -24.83 -6.25
C SER A 509 -41.15 -25.70 -5.41
N ALA A 510 -41.76 -25.14 -4.36
CA ALA A 510 -42.71 -25.82 -3.48
C ALA A 510 -44.18 -25.41 -3.72
N TRP A 511 -44.48 -24.59 -4.72
CA TRP A 511 -45.80 -23.97 -4.89
C TRP A 511 -46.43 -24.22 -6.27
N THR A 512 -47.74 -24.43 -6.27
CA THR A 512 -48.54 -24.55 -7.50
C THR A 512 -49.13 -23.18 -7.86
N PRO A 513 -48.92 -22.68 -9.10
CA PRO A 513 -49.48 -21.42 -9.56
C PRO A 513 -50.98 -21.30 -9.28
N GLY A 514 -51.35 -20.26 -8.52
CA GLY A 514 -52.72 -19.86 -8.21
C GLY A 514 -52.94 -18.38 -8.51
N PHE A 515 -54.21 -17.96 -8.58
CA PHE A 515 -54.56 -16.57 -8.79
C PHE A 515 -54.20 -15.72 -7.56
N GLY A 516 -53.51 -14.61 -7.78
CA GLY A 516 -53.09 -13.69 -6.72
C GLY A 516 -52.57 -12.37 -7.26
N ARG A 517 -52.44 -11.38 -6.39
CA ARG A 517 -51.76 -10.11 -6.69
C ARG A 517 -50.37 -10.14 -6.04
N TYR A 518 -49.35 -9.87 -6.84
CA TYR A 518 -47.95 -9.90 -6.43
C TYR A 518 -47.31 -8.55 -6.67
N THR A 519 -46.43 -8.12 -5.76
CA THR A 519 -45.67 -6.88 -5.90
C THR A 519 -44.21 -7.24 -6.14
N VAL A 520 -43.80 -7.20 -7.40
CA VAL A 520 -42.46 -7.57 -7.83
C VAL A 520 -41.52 -6.37 -7.91
N LEU A 521 -42.05 -5.14 -8.04
CA LEU A 521 -41.22 -3.94 -8.07
C LEU A 521 -41.92 -2.80 -7.34
N THR A 522 -41.15 -2.05 -6.56
CA THR A 522 -41.56 -0.75 -6.03
C THR A 522 -40.44 0.26 -6.15
N ALA A 523 -40.79 1.51 -6.43
CA ALA A 523 -39.85 2.61 -6.53
C ALA A 523 -40.41 3.85 -5.83
N ASP A 524 -39.64 4.43 -4.91
CA ASP A 524 -40.06 5.61 -4.15
C ASP A 524 -40.23 6.84 -5.07
N GLY A 525 -39.42 6.95 -6.12
CA GLY A 525 -39.53 7.94 -7.19
C GLY A 525 -40.57 7.60 -8.26
N GLY A 526 -41.30 6.49 -8.12
CA GLY A 526 -42.29 6.01 -9.08
C GLY A 526 -41.72 5.11 -10.18
N VAL A 527 -42.63 4.44 -10.89
CA VAL A 527 -42.32 3.51 -11.99
C VAL A 527 -42.82 4.10 -13.31
N THR A 528 -41.97 4.12 -14.33
CA THR A 528 -42.30 4.57 -15.68
C THR A 528 -41.99 3.50 -16.73
N GLY A 529 -42.68 3.57 -17.87
CA GLY A 529 -42.56 2.58 -18.94
C GLY A 529 -43.35 1.30 -18.67
N ALA A 530 -43.04 0.23 -19.40
CA ALA A 530 -43.74 -1.05 -19.33
C ALA A 530 -42.81 -2.23 -19.71
N SER A 531 -43.04 -3.39 -19.09
CA SER A 531 -42.46 -4.66 -19.52
C SER A 531 -43.25 -5.23 -20.71
N ARG A 532 -42.65 -6.15 -21.45
CA ARG A 532 -43.35 -6.97 -22.45
C ARG A 532 -43.91 -8.25 -21.87
#